data_AF-Q3JNY6-F1
#
_entry.id   AF-Q3JNY6-F1
#
_cell.length_a   1.000
_cell.length_b   1.000
_cell.length_c   1.000
_cell.angle_alpha   90.00
_cell.angle_beta   90.00
_cell.angle_gamma   90.00
#
_symmetry.space_group_name_H-M   'P 1'
#
loop_
_entity.id
_entity.type
_entity.pdbx_description
1 polymer ?
#
loop_
_entity_poly.entity_id
_entity_poly.type
_entity_poly.pdbx_seq_one_letter_code
_entity_poly.pdbx_strand_id
1 'polypeptide(L)'
;MPPHASGRSRRLFAPGCPHGSSAPLVRARPRGRPASAARAGCPYNSRIRRAPRHAARRASHIRFVRLGFVRSAMSDLAARLASVHRRIDEAARAAGRAPGSVTLLAVSKTFPADAVRAAYAAGQRAFGENYVQESIDKISTLADLRAELEWHFIGPLQSNKTRPVAERFDWVHTIDRLKIAQRLSEQRPAHLPPLNVCVQVNISGEASKSGVAPADAAGLARAVAALPALRLRGLMAIPEPETDPEAKRAPHRALHALFEQLRAGGLALDTLSMGMSDDLEAAVAEGATIVRIGTAIFGARDYAH
;
A
#
# COMPACT_ATOMS: atom_id res chain seq x y z
N MET A 1 -44.40 30.89 -46.57
CA MET A 1 -44.17 32.29 -46.98
C MET A 1 -44.97 33.17 -46.03
N PRO A 2 -44.49 34.33 -45.51
CA PRO A 2 -43.23 35.07 -45.69
C PRO A 2 -42.57 35.38 -44.29
N PRO A 3 -41.92 36.53 -43.97
CA PRO A 3 -40.49 36.81 -44.25
C PRO A 3 -39.69 37.50 -43.09
N HIS A 4 -38.41 37.82 -43.39
CA HIS A 4 -37.58 38.96 -42.89
C HIS A 4 -37.23 39.05 -41.38
N ALA A 5 -36.11 39.61 -40.90
CA ALA A 5 -34.85 40.12 -41.45
C ALA A 5 -33.99 40.60 -40.23
N SER A 6 -32.75 41.01 -40.52
CA SER A 6 -31.83 41.85 -39.71
C SER A 6 -30.95 41.13 -38.68
N GLY A 7 -29.66 41.42 -38.53
CA GLY A 7 -28.80 42.40 -39.19
C GLY A 7 -27.54 42.68 -38.34
N ARG A 8 -26.36 42.57 -38.98
CA ARG A 8 -25.06 43.30 -38.78
C ARG A 8 -24.48 43.42 -37.35
N SER A 9 -23.30 42.86 -37.03
CA SER A 9 -21.91 43.23 -37.44
C SER A 9 -21.39 44.57 -36.90
N ARG A 10 -20.30 44.52 -36.09
CA ARG A 10 -19.08 45.39 -36.07
C ARG A 10 -18.16 44.93 -34.91
N ARG A 11 -16.97 44.35 -35.17
CA ARG A 11 -15.61 44.95 -35.31
C ARG A 11 -15.11 45.66 -34.03
N LEU A 12 -14.18 45.03 -33.31
CA LEU A 12 -12.70 45.22 -33.31
C LEU A 12 -12.24 46.44 -32.48
N PHE A 13 -11.38 46.22 -31.48
CA PHE A 13 -10.13 46.96 -31.21
C PHE A 13 -9.44 46.41 -29.93
N ALA A 14 -8.16 46.09 -30.02
CA ALA A 14 -7.15 46.00 -28.94
C ALA A 14 -6.12 47.13 -29.18
N PRO A 15 -4.97 47.29 -28.48
CA PRO A 15 -4.47 46.80 -27.17
C PRO A 15 -3.87 47.95 -26.28
N GLY A 16 -3.24 47.64 -25.15
CA GLY A 16 -2.32 48.58 -24.46
C GLY A 16 -1.81 48.16 -23.07
N CYS A 17 -0.50 47.91 -22.94
CA CYS A 17 0.32 48.07 -21.72
C CYS A 17 1.02 49.46 -21.81
N PRO A 18 1.59 50.12 -20.74
CA PRO A 18 2.85 49.67 -20.08
C PRO A 18 3.17 50.21 -18.64
N HIS A 19 4.32 49.73 -18.10
CA HIS A 19 5.24 50.31 -17.07
C HIS A 19 4.75 50.61 -15.63
N GLY A 20 5.52 50.48 -14.53
CA GLY A 20 6.94 50.15 -14.33
C GLY A 20 7.37 50.16 -12.85
N SER A 21 8.60 49.66 -12.61
CA SER A 21 9.66 50.06 -11.64
C SER A 21 9.41 50.16 -10.11
N SER A 22 10.18 49.39 -9.31
CA SER A 22 11.17 49.94 -8.35
C SER A 22 11.82 48.86 -7.44
N ALA A 23 13.15 48.70 -7.55
CA ALA A 23 14.09 48.34 -6.45
C ALA A 23 14.82 49.65 -6.05
N PRO A 24 15.61 49.81 -4.93
CA PRO A 24 16.76 48.95 -4.57
C PRO A 24 17.26 48.99 -3.08
N LEU A 25 18.47 48.44 -2.84
CA LEU A 25 19.47 48.73 -1.75
C LEU A 25 19.24 48.14 -0.33
N VAL A 26 20.22 47.75 0.51
CA VAL A 26 21.66 47.35 0.46
C VAL A 26 22.09 47.07 1.93
N ARG A 27 23.08 46.19 2.15
CA ARG A 27 24.12 46.12 3.24
C ARG A 27 24.36 44.67 3.72
N ALA A 28 25.46 44.00 3.36
CA ALA A 28 26.87 44.14 3.81
C ALA A 28 27.20 43.27 5.05
N ARG A 29 28.14 42.32 4.86
CA ARG A 29 28.84 41.54 5.92
C ARG A 29 29.80 42.45 6.72
N PRO A 30 30.41 42.00 7.85
CA PRO A 30 31.72 41.34 7.74
C PRO A 30 32.05 40.27 8.81
N ARG A 31 33.30 39.79 8.72
CA ARG A 31 34.01 38.62 9.26
C ARG A 31 34.34 38.68 10.76
N GLY A 32 34.67 37.52 11.34
CA GLY A 32 35.45 37.41 12.58
C GLY A 32 35.95 35.99 12.93
N ARG A 33 37.24 35.73 12.70
CA ARG A 33 38.14 34.76 13.37
C ARG A 33 39.41 35.56 13.71
N PRO A 34 40.08 35.37 14.86
CA PRO A 34 41.19 34.38 15.05
C PRO A 34 41.11 33.70 16.46
N ALA A 35 41.74 32.58 16.86
CA ALA A 35 43.06 31.94 16.79
C ALA A 35 43.88 32.01 18.11
N SER A 36 44.46 30.86 18.50
CA SER A 36 45.55 30.60 19.49
C SER A 36 45.19 30.69 20.99
N ALA A 37 45.81 29.99 21.96
CA ALA A 37 47.09 29.26 22.07
C ALA A 37 47.00 28.24 23.24
N ALA A 38 47.55 27.01 23.13
CA ALA A 38 48.86 26.57 23.64
C ALA A 38 49.01 26.21 25.15
N ARG A 39 49.47 24.96 25.37
CA ARG A 39 50.43 24.45 26.40
C ARG A 39 49.88 24.18 27.81
N ALA A 40 50.32 23.19 28.60
CA ALA A 40 51.32 22.12 28.51
C ALA A 40 51.08 21.12 29.68
N GLY A 41 51.70 19.93 29.65
CA GLY A 41 52.09 19.23 30.90
C GLY A 41 51.60 17.79 31.11
N CYS A 42 52.45 16.82 30.76
CA CYS A 42 52.58 15.50 31.41
C CYS A 42 53.11 15.66 32.87
N PRO A 43 53.14 14.64 33.78
CA PRO A 43 53.31 13.20 33.50
C PRO A 43 52.57 12.18 34.44
N TYR A 44 52.59 10.91 34.02
CA TYR A 44 52.82 9.67 34.80
C TYR A 44 52.09 9.42 36.14
N ASN A 45 51.27 8.36 36.21
CA ASN A 45 51.58 7.22 37.09
C ASN A 45 50.77 5.96 36.75
N SER A 46 51.51 4.86 36.62
CA SER A 46 51.07 3.47 36.52
C SER A 46 50.35 2.97 37.77
N ARG A 47 49.14 2.41 37.62
CA ARG A 47 48.64 1.35 38.51
C ARG A 47 47.90 0.29 37.73
N ILE A 48 48.59 -0.84 37.56
CA ILE A 48 48.05 -2.12 37.15
C ILE A 48 47.00 -2.54 38.18
N ARG A 49 45.72 -2.53 37.81
CA ARG A 49 44.67 -3.25 38.55
C ARG A 49 44.37 -4.55 37.80
N ARG A 50 44.73 -5.66 38.45
CA ARG A 50 44.37 -7.02 38.05
C ARG A 50 42.85 -7.13 37.88
N ALA A 51 42.41 -7.59 36.71
CA ALA A 51 41.02 -7.94 36.44
C ALA A 51 40.66 -9.23 37.21
N PRO A 52 39.49 -9.29 37.88
CA PRO A 52 39.02 -10.53 38.49
C PRO A 52 38.51 -11.48 37.39
N ARG A 53 39.06 -12.70 37.39
CA ARG A 53 38.59 -13.83 36.59
C ARG A 53 37.25 -14.34 37.14
N HIS A 54 36.12 -13.76 36.76
CA HIS A 54 34.79 -14.41 36.87
C HIS A 54 33.74 -13.69 36.00
N ALA A 55 33.78 -13.89 34.68
CA ALA A 55 32.71 -13.45 33.79
C ALA A 55 32.60 -14.36 32.56
N ALA A 56 32.31 -15.66 32.78
CA ALA A 56 32.11 -16.61 31.68
C ALA A 56 30.94 -17.59 31.90
N ARG A 57 29.93 -17.21 32.70
CA ARG A 57 28.73 -18.08 32.92
C ARG A 57 27.37 -17.41 32.75
N ARG A 58 27.29 -16.13 32.32
CA ARG A 58 26.00 -15.42 32.09
C ARG A 58 25.66 -15.10 30.63
N ALA A 59 26.51 -15.46 29.67
CA ALA A 59 26.23 -15.26 28.24
C ALA A 59 25.37 -16.38 27.61
N SER A 60 25.35 -17.57 28.22
CA SER A 60 24.69 -18.76 27.65
C SER A 60 23.18 -18.81 27.91
N HIS A 61 22.70 -18.24 29.02
CA HIS A 61 21.26 -18.24 29.38
C HIS A 61 20.45 -17.21 28.58
N ILE A 62 20.99 -16.02 28.30
CA ILE A 62 20.29 -14.97 27.53
C ILE A 62 20.10 -15.39 26.07
N ARG A 63 21.07 -16.13 25.49
CA ARG A 63 20.95 -16.66 24.12
C ARG A 63 19.89 -17.75 24.00
N PHE A 64 19.72 -18.59 25.03
CA PHE A 64 18.77 -19.69 25.03
C PHE A 64 17.31 -19.22 25.21
N VAL A 65 17.07 -18.23 26.08
CA VAL A 65 15.73 -17.64 26.29
C VAL A 65 15.26 -16.87 25.05
N ARG A 66 16.15 -16.12 24.39
CA ARG A 66 15.82 -15.39 23.16
C ARG A 66 15.54 -16.33 21.97
N LEU A 67 16.25 -17.46 21.84
CA LEU A 67 15.93 -18.48 20.84
C LEU A 67 14.59 -19.18 21.11
N GLY A 68 14.27 -19.49 22.37
CA GLY A 68 13.01 -20.13 22.76
C GLY A 68 11.79 -19.24 22.52
N PHE A 69 11.89 -17.94 22.82
CA PHE A 69 10.82 -16.96 22.58
C PHE A 69 10.58 -16.74 21.08
N VAL A 70 11.63 -16.57 20.28
CA VAL A 70 11.51 -16.40 18.81
C VAL A 70 10.89 -17.65 18.17
N ARG A 71 11.28 -18.86 18.63
CA ARG A 71 10.72 -20.11 18.11
C ARG A 71 9.23 -20.28 18.46
N SER A 72 8.82 -19.85 19.65
CA SER A 72 7.41 -19.83 20.09
C SER A 72 6.57 -18.83 19.27
N ALA A 73 7.06 -17.61 19.07
CA ALA A 73 6.38 -16.60 18.27
C ALA A 73 6.26 -16.98 16.78
N MET A 74 7.27 -17.66 16.21
CA MET A 74 7.20 -18.21 14.86
C MET A 74 6.18 -19.33 14.73
N SER A 75 6.12 -20.28 15.69
CA SER A 75 5.11 -21.33 15.69
C SER A 75 3.69 -20.79 15.81
N ASP A 76 3.53 -19.70 16.57
CA ASP A 76 2.25 -19.03 16.77
C ASP A 76 1.79 -18.27 15.51
N LEU A 77 2.69 -17.58 14.80
CA LEU A 77 2.38 -16.97 13.50
C LEU A 77 1.96 -18.00 12.46
N ALA A 78 2.70 -19.12 12.34
CA ALA A 78 2.37 -20.17 11.39
C ALA A 78 1.00 -20.81 11.69
N ALA A 79 0.68 -21.04 12.97
CA ALA A 79 -0.61 -21.56 13.38
C ALA A 79 -1.76 -20.58 13.07
N ARG A 80 -1.55 -19.28 13.32
CA ARG A 80 -2.51 -18.22 12.95
C ARG A 80 -2.74 -18.16 11.44
N LEU A 81 -1.67 -18.20 10.65
CA LEU A 81 -1.76 -18.21 9.19
C LEU A 81 -2.54 -19.43 8.67
N ALA A 82 -2.24 -20.62 9.19
CA ALA A 82 -2.97 -21.84 8.85
C ALA A 82 -4.45 -21.76 9.22
N SER A 83 -4.77 -21.16 10.38
CA SER A 83 -6.16 -20.93 10.81
C SER A 83 -6.91 -20.00 9.86
N VAL A 84 -6.27 -18.92 9.40
CA VAL A 84 -6.86 -17.98 8.42
C VAL A 84 -7.09 -18.67 7.07
N HIS A 85 -6.13 -19.45 6.56
CA HIS A 85 -6.34 -20.22 5.32
C HIS A 85 -7.51 -21.19 5.43
N ARG A 86 -7.60 -21.93 6.54
CA ARG A 86 -8.74 -22.83 6.78
C ARG A 86 -10.07 -22.07 6.80
N ARG A 87 -10.14 -20.92 7.49
CA ARG A 87 -11.34 -20.07 7.53
C ARG A 87 -11.77 -19.60 6.13
N ILE A 88 -10.81 -19.23 5.29
CA ILE A 88 -11.06 -18.86 3.88
C ILE A 88 -11.62 -20.03 3.09
N ASP A 89 -11.01 -21.22 3.22
CA ASP A 89 -11.47 -22.41 2.51
C ASP A 89 -12.86 -22.87 2.99
N GLU A 90 -13.15 -22.76 4.29
CA GLU A 90 -14.49 -23.04 4.84
C GLU A 90 -15.53 -22.06 4.28
N ALA A 91 -15.23 -20.76 4.24
CA ALA A 91 -16.09 -19.75 3.64
C ALA A 91 -16.30 -20.02 2.13
N ALA A 92 -15.24 -20.40 1.41
CA ALA A 92 -15.34 -20.75 -0.01
C ALA A 92 -16.25 -21.96 -0.24
N ARG A 93 -16.10 -23.03 0.56
CA ARG A 93 -16.98 -24.21 0.49
C ARG A 93 -18.44 -23.85 0.80
N ALA A 94 -18.68 -23.05 1.84
CA ALA A 94 -20.02 -22.61 2.21
C ALA A 94 -20.68 -21.77 1.09
N ALA A 95 -19.89 -21.05 0.30
CA ALA A 95 -20.34 -20.31 -0.88
C ALA A 95 -20.44 -21.17 -2.16
N GLY A 96 -20.23 -22.49 -2.08
CA GLY A 96 -20.24 -23.39 -3.24
C GLY A 96 -19.03 -23.23 -4.17
N ARG A 97 -17.92 -22.67 -3.68
CA ARG A 97 -16.69 -22.40 -4.44
C ARG A 97 -15.59 -23.39 -4.05
N ALA A 98 -14.64 -23.59 -4.96
CA ALA A 98 -13.48 -24.45 -4.70
C ALA A 98 -12.58 -23.84 -3.60
N PRO A 99 -12.05 -24.66 -2.67
CA PRO A 99 -10.94 -24.26 -1.80
C PRO A 99 -9.77 -23.71 -2.61
N GLY A 100 -9.06 -22.71 -2.08
CA GLY A 100 -7.99 -22.03 -2.79
C GLY A 100 -8.43 -21.07 -3.91
N SER A 101 -9.74 -20.93 -4.20
CA SER A 101 -10.23 -19.94 -5.17
C SER A 101 -10.18 -18.48 -4.68
N VAL A 102 -9.84 -18.28 -3.40
CA VAL A 102 -9.71 -16.97 -2.77
C VAL A 102 -8.28 -16.84 -2.24
N THR A 103 -7.58 -15.82 -2.71
CA THR A 103 -6.21 -15.54 -2.28
C THR A 103 -6.22 -14.78 -0.96
N LEU A 104 -5.38 -15.23 -0.02
CA LEU A 104 -5.08 -14.47 1.19
C LEU A 104 -4.00 -13.43 0.90
N LEU A 105 -4.33 -12.15 1.07
CA LEU A 105 -3.35 -11.07 1.14
C LEU A 105 -3.02 -10.75 2.60
N ALA A 106 -1.81 -11.11 3.05
CA ALA A 106 -1.35 -10.85 4.41
C ALA A 106 -0.94 -9.37 4.56
N VAL A 107 -1.65 -8.61 5.39
CA VAL A 107 -1.41 -7.18 5.58
C VAL A 107 -0.35 -6.96 6.66
N SER A 108 0.87 -6.67 6.23
CA SER A 108 2.07 -6.60 7.08
C SER A 108 2.51 -5.18 7.47
N LYS A 109 1.71 -4.16 7.16
CA LYS A 109 1.97 -2.78 7.60
C LYS A 109 2.19 -2.73 9.11
N THR A 110 3.10 -1.87 9.54
CA THR A 110 3.54 -1.70 10.94
C THR A 110 4.24 -2.91 11.56
N PHE A 111 4.55 -3.97 10.79
CA PHE A 111 5.34 -5.11 11.24
C PHE A 111 6.71 -5.14 10.54
N PRO A 112 7.79 -5.56 11.24
CA PRO A 112 9.14 -5.59 10.68
C PRO A 112 9.28 -6.66 9.58
N ALA A 113 10.34 -6.54 8.78
CA ALA A 113 10.67 -7.50 7.72
C ALA A 113 10.80 -8.95 8.24
N ASP A 114 11.27 -9.14 9.48
CA ASP A 114 11.38 -10.47 10.11
C ASP A 114 10.02 -11.17 10.26
N ALA A 115 8.93 -10.42 10.50
CA ALA A 115 7.60 -10.98 10.58
C ALA A 115 7.11 -11.46 9.19
N VAL A 116 7.43 -10.72 8.13
CA VAL A 116 7.16 -11.13 6.75
C VAL A 116 7.97 -12.37 6.38
N ARG A 117 9.27 -12.41 6.75
CA ARG A 117 10.12 -13.58 6.53
C ARG A 117 9.58 -14.82 7.25
N ALA A 118 9.08 -14.67 8.48
CA ALA A 118 8.44 -15.76 9.22
C ALA A 118 7.15 -16.24 8.53
N ALA A 119 6.30 -15.32 8.04
CA ALA A 119 5.11 -15.67 7.28
C ALA A 119 5.45 -16.36 5.94
N TYR A 120 6.51 -15.91 5.26
CA TYR A 120 7.02 -16.54 4.04
C TYR A 120 7.49 -17.98 4.30
N ALA A 121 8.22 -18.20 5.39
CA ALA A 121 8.64 -19.55 5.81
C ALA A 121 7.45 -20.46 6.13
N ALA A 122 6.31 -19.89 6.53
CA ALA A 122 5.05 -20.60 6.74
C ALA A 122 4.20 -20.75 5.46
N GLY A 123 4.72 -20.35 4.29
CA GLY A 123 4.06 -20.55 2.99
C GLY A 123 3.35 -19.32 2.42
N GLN A 124 3.28 -18.19 3.14
CA GLN A 124 2.68 -16.96 2.60
C GLN A 124 3.55 -16.39 1.46
N ARG A 125 2.92 -15.85 0.41
CA ARG A 125 3.62 -15.27 -0.74
C ARG A 125 3.19 -13.83 -1.04
N ALA A 126 1.90 -13.52 -0.87
CA ALA A 126 1.35 -12.20 -1.15
C ALA A 126 1.27 -11.32 0.12
N PHE A 127 1.84 -10.12 0.07
CA PHE A 127 1.88 -9.18 1.19
C PHE A 127 1.33 -7.81 0.81
N GLY A 128 0.49 -7.26 1.69
CA GLY A 128 -0.17 -5.97 1.54
C GLY A 128 0.43 -4.89 2.42
N GLU A 129 0.80 -3.76 1.83
CA GLU A 129 1.40 -2.62 2.53
C GLU A 129 0.66 -1.31 2.26
N ASN A 130 0.68 -0.40 3.25
CA ASN A 130 -0.01 0.88 3.17
C ASN A 130 0.93 2.09 3.06
N TYR A 131 2.17 1.97 3.52
CA TYR A 131 3.09 3.11 3.66
C TYR A 131 4.30 2.91 2.76
N VAL A 132 4.47 3.80 1.77
CA VAL A 132 5.48 3.64 0.71
C VAL A 132 6.90 3.49 1.28
N GLN A 133 7.31 4.34 2.24
CA GLN A 133 8.67 4.29 2.78
C GLN A 133 8.94 2.98 3.53
N GLU A 134 8.05 2.63 4.48
CA GLU A 134 8.12 1.35 5.21
C GLU A 134 8.21 0.17 4.24
N SER A 135 7.42 0.20 3.16
CA SER A 135 7.39 -0.87 2.17
C SER A 135 8.71 -1.01 1.43
N ILE A 136 9.31 0.10 0.99
CA ILE A 136 10.58 0.08 0.25
C ILE A 136 11.70 -0.49 1.13
N ASP A 137 11.74 -0.07 2.39
CA ASP A 137 12.74 -0.55 3.35
C ASP A 137 12.55 -2.06 3.59
N LYS A 138 11.30 -2.51 3.72
CA LYS A 138 10.93 -3.93 3.88
C LYS A 138 11.27 -4.76 2.64
N ILE A 139 10.91 -4.30 1.45
CA ILE A 139 11.24 -4.95 0.16
C ILE A 139 12.76 -5.05 -0.01
N SER A 140 13.50 -4.01 0.35
CA SER A 140 14.97 -4.00 0.25
C SER A 140 15.62 -4.96 1.24
N THR A 141 15.09 -5.04 2.46
CA THR A 141 15.55 -5.98 3.49
C THR A 141 15.28 -7.45 3.11
N LEU A 142 14.26 -7.69 2.30
CA LEU A 142 13.84 -9.01 1.81
C LEU A 142 14.21 -9.22 0.34
N ALA A 143 15.24 -8.53 -0.15
CA ALA A 143 15.64 -8.61 -1.56
C ALA A 143 16.05 -10.04 -1.97
N ASP A 144 16.56 -10.84 -1.03
CA ASP A 144 16.86 -12.26 -1.23
C ASP A 144 15.63 -13.11 -1.56
N LEU A 145 14.44 -12.66 -1.16
CA LEU A 145 13.15 -13.33 -1.40
C LEU A 145 12.33 -12.66 -2.50
N ARG A 146 12.83 -11.60 -3.15
CA ARG A 146 12.02 -10.73 -4.03
C ARG A 146 11.34 -11.47 -5.18
N ALA A 147 11.99 -12.50 -5.73
CA ALA A 147 11.46 -13.29 -6.85
C ALA A 147 10.29 -14.21 -6.44
N GLU A 148 10.12 -14.48 -5.14
CA GLU A 148 9.10 -15.39 -4.61
C GLU A 148 7.96 -14.66 -3.89
N LEU A 149 8.11 -13.36 -3.65
CA LEU A 149 7.13 -12.54 -2.96
C LEU A 149 6.37 -11.64 -3.93
N GLU A 150 5.06 -11.53 -3.70
CA GLU A 150 4.19 -10.57 -4.35
C GLU A 150 3.88 -9.41 -3.40
N TRP A 151 4.19 -8.19 -3.84
CA TRP A 151 3.96 -6.97 -3.06
C TRP A 151 2.78 -6.17 -3.61
N HIS A 152 1.78 -5.94 -2.75
CA HIS A 152 0.56 -5.22 -3.06
C HIS A 152 0.51 -3.91 -2.27
N PHE A 153 0.41 -2.78 -2.98
CA PHE A 153 0.15 -1.50 -2.34
C PHE A 153 -1.37 -1.30 -2.18
N ILE A 154 -1.83 -1.21 -0.94
CA ILE A 154 -3.26 -1.12 -0.58
C ILE A 154 -3.57 0.14 0.25
N GLY A 155 -2.63 1.07 0.35
CA GLY A 155 -2.79 2.38 1.00
C GLY A 155 -3.17 3.50 0.03
N PRO A 156 -3.60 4.67 0.55
CA PRO A 156 -3.83 5.85 -0.29
C PRO A 156 -2.52 6.30 -0.95
N LEU A 157 -2.55 6.48 -2.27
CA LEU A 157 -1.35 6.86 -3.04
C LEU A 157 -1.31 8.35 -3.37
N GLN A 158 -0.27 9.02 -2.87
CA GLN A 158 0.03 10.40 -3.19
C GLN A 158 0.84 10.48 -4.49
N SER A 159 0.58 11.51 -5.31
CA SER A 159 1.20 11.64 -6.63
C SER A 159 2.73 11.72 -6.62
N ASN A 160 3.33 12.30 -5.57
CA ASN A 160 4.77 12.38 -5.40
C ASN A 160 5.43 11.05 -4.99
N LYS A 161 4.63 10.04 -4.62
CA LYS A 161 5.10 8.72 -4.17
C LYS A 161 4.82 7.61 -5.19
N THR A 162 4.32 7.94 -6.38
CA THR A 162 3.99 6.93 -7.42
C THR A 162 5.23 6.21 -7.95
N ARG A 163 6.37 6.89 -8.10
CA ARG A 163 7.57 6.30 -8.72
C ARG A 163 8.12 5.10 -7.95
N PRO A 164 8.38 5.21 -6.63
CA PRO A 164 8.82 4.04 -5.87
C PRO A 164 7.81 2.88 -5.90
N VAL A 165 6.51 3.18 -5.94
CA VAL A 165 5.48 2.14 -6.06
C VAL A 165 5.57 1.45 -7.42
N ALA A 166 5.65 2.21 -8.51
CA ALA A 166 5.79 1.68 -9.85
C ALA A 166 7.06 0.84 -10.04
N GLU A 167 8.15 1.16 -9.36
CA GLU A 167 9.43 0.46 -9.49
C GLU A 167 9.54 -0.80 -8.60
N ARG A 168 8.77 -0.91 -7.52
CA ARG A 168 9.00 -1.95 -6.49
C ARG A 168 7.85 -2.94 -6.30
N PHE A 169 6.61 -2.52 -6.56
CA PHE A 169 5.42 -3.34 -6.30
C PHE A 169 4.98 -4.16 -7.52
N ASP A 170 4.20 -5.20 -7.25
CA ASP A 170 3.58 -6.07 -8.26
C ASP A 170 2.10 -5.69 -8.49
N TRP A 171 1.47 -5.10 -7.46
CA TRP A 171 0.06 -4.72 -7.46
C TRP A 171 -0.19 -3.34 -6.81
N VAL A 172 -1.20 -2.61 -7.29
CA VAL A 172 -1.79 -1.42 -6.63
C VAL A 172 -3.31 -1.52 -6.63
N HIS A 173 -3.92 -1.55 -5.44
CA HIS A 173 -5.37 -1.79 -5.33
C HIS A 173 -6.18 -0.49 -5.21
N THR A 174 -5.51 0.67 -5.10
CA THR A 174 -6.08 1.94 -4.64
C THR A 174 -6.18 2.98 -5.75
N ILE A 175 -6.40 2.56 -7.00
CA ILE A 175 -6.57 3.51 -8.12
C ILE A 175 -7.95 4.16 -8.03
N ASP A 176 -8.00 5.42 -7.64
CA ASP A 176 -9.23 6.21 -7.48
C ASP A 176 -9.31 7.42 -8.43
N ARG A 177 -8.27 7.66 -9.24
CA ARG A 177 -8.21 8.76 -10.21
C ARG A 177 -7.18 8.51 -11.30
N LEU A 178 -7.51 8.96 -12.52
CA LEU A 178 -6.70 8.70 -13.71
C LEU A 178 -5.26 9.21 -13.59
N LYS A 179 -5.06 10.39 -12.96
CA LYS A 179 -3.74 10.99 -12.74
C LYS A 179 -2.75 10.05 -12.05
N ILE A 180 -3.21 9.23 -11.10
CA ILE A 180 -2.33 8.28 -10.40
C ILE A 180 -1.97 7.10 -11.29
N ALA A 181 -2.95 6.55 -12.00
CA ALA A 181 -2.72 5.46 -12.95
C ALA A 181 -1.75 5.86 -14.07
N GLN A 182 -1.94 7.03 -14.68
CA GLN A 182 -1.03 7.56 -15.71
C GLN A 182 0.41 7.64 -15.20
N ARG A 183 0.62 8.23 -14.02
CA ARG A 183 1.95 8.33 -13.42
C ARG A 183 2.58 6.98 -13.13
N LEU A 184 1.80 6.02 -12.63
CA LEU A 184 2.29 4.65 -12.43
C LEU A 184 2.71 4.01 -13.74
N SER A 185 1.90 4.15 -14.80
CA SER A 185 2.22 3.64 -16.13
C SER A 185 3.48 4.27 -16.71
N GLU A 186 3.62 5.60 -16.62
CA GLU A 186 4.78 6.35 -17.12
C GLU A 186 6.08 6.01 -16.37
N GLN A 187 5.97 5.61 -15.10
CA GLN A 187 7.10 5.39 -14.21
C GLN A 187 7.47 3.92 -14.06
N ARG A 188 6.66 3.00 -14.59
CA ARG A 188 6.92 1.55 -14.56
C ARG A 188 8.13 1.24 -15.46
N PRO A 189 9.24 0.70 -14.93
CA PRO A 189 10.38 0.32 -15.74
C PRO A 189 10.02 -0.74 -16.80
N ALA A 190 10.52 -0.58 -18.03
CA ALA A 190 10.19 -1.46 -19.15
C ALA A 190 10.65 -2.92 -18.98
N HIS A 191 11.63 -3.18 -18.10
CA HIS A 191 12.10 -4.54 -17.81
C HIS A 191 11.21 -5.28 -16.79
N LEU A 192 10.26 -4.60 -16.15
CA LEU A 192 9.31 -5.21 -15.24
C LEU A 192 8.01 -5.56 -15.98
N PRO A 193 7.27 -6.59 -15.53
CA PRO A 193 5.93 -6.85 -16.05
C PRO A 193 5.01 -5.64 -15.80
N PRO A 194 3.92 -5.49 -16.57
CA PRO A 194 2.91 -4.48 -16.29
C PRO A 194 2.43 -4.56 -14.83
N LEU A 195 2.27 -3.40 -14.20
CA LEU A 195 1.80 -3.32 -12.82
C LEU A 195 0.32 -3.72 -12.76
N ASN A 196 -0.01 -4.74 -11.97
CA ASN A 196 -1.40 -5.12 -11.78
C ASN A 196 -2.13 -4.04 -10.97
N VAL A 197 -3.33 -3.67 -11.39
CA VAL A 197 -4.10 -2.64 -10.69
C VAL A 197 -5.55 -3.01 -10.49
N CYS A 198 -6.12 -2.54 -9.38
CA CYS A 198 -7.56 -2.50 -9.17
C CYS A 198 -8.03 -1.05 -9.04
N VAL A 199 -9.24 -0.78 -9.56
CA VAL A 199 -9.94 0.49 -9.30
C VAL A 199 -10.61 0.41 -7.94
N GLN A 200 -10.33 1.38 -7.08
CA GLN A 200 -10.98 1.51 -5.78
C GLN A 200 -12.32 2.22 -5.94
N VAL A 201 -13.39 1.55 -5.51
CA VAL A 201 -14.75 2.07 -5.57
C VAL A 201 -15.23 2.36 -4.15
N ASN A 202 -15.74 3.58 -3.95
CA ASN A 202 -16.44 3.94 -2.72
C ASN A 202 -17.89 3.45 -2.83
N ILE A 203 -18.10 2.16 -2.51
CA ILE A 203 -19.40 1.50 -2.67
C ILE A 203 -20.45 1.96 -1.65
N SER A 204 -20.01 2.50 -0.51
CA SER A 204 -20.87 2.99 0.57
C SER A 204 -21.33 4.44 0.36
N GLY A 205 -20.72 5.19 -0.56
CA GLY A 205 -21.15 6.55 -0.93
C GLY A 205 -20.79 7.65 0.08
N GLU A 206 -20.02 7.34 1.12
CA GLU A 206 -19.62 8.33 2.11
C GLU A 206 -18.50 9.26 1.61
N ALA A 207 -18.68 10.57 1.76
CA ALA A 207 -17.69 11.56 1.31
C ALA A 207 -16.31 11.44 1.99
N SER A 208 -16.24 10.81 3.16
CA SER A 208 -15.01 10.61 3.94
C SER A 208 -14.10 9.49 3.38
N LYS A 209 -14.64 8.61 2.52
CA LYS A 209 -13.95 7.41 2.05
C LYS A 209 -13.30 7.58 0.70
N SER A 210 -12.13 6.96 0.54
CA SER A 210 -11.39 6.95 -0.73
C SER A 210 -12.04 6.02 -1.75
N GLY A 211 -11.89 6.36 -3.03
CA GLY A 211 -12.44 5.62 -4.15
C GLY A 211 -13.34 6.48 -5.03
N VAL A 212 -13.54 6.03 -6.27
CA VAL A 212 -14.50 6.66 -7.18
C VAL A 212 -15.92 6.27 -6.81
N ALA A 213 -16.89 7.13 -7.15
CA ALA A 213 -18.29 6.75 -7.09
C ALA A 213 -18.57 5.57 -8.05
N PRO A 214 -19.53 4.68 -7.74
CA PRO A 214 -19.86 3.56 -8.62
C PRO A 214 -20.19 3.97 -10.05
N ALA A 215 -20.85 5.12 -10.23
CA ALA A 215 -21.20 5.67 -11.54
C ALA A 215 -19.96 6.05 -12.39
N ASP A 216 -18.88 6.48 -11.75
CA ASP A 216 -17.65 6.92 -12.42
C ASP A 216 -16.66 5.77 -12.69
N ALA A 217 -16.87 4.63 -12.01
CA ALA A 217 -15.97 3.48 -12.07
C ALA A 217 -15.75 2.95 -13.48
N ALA A 218 -16.80 2.91 -14.31
CA ALA A 218 -16.69 2.44 -15.69
C ALA A 218 -15.81 3.34 -16.57
N GLY A 219 -15.91 4.66 -16.40
CA GLY A 219 -15.08 5.62 -17.12
C GLY A 219 -13.61 5.48 -16.74
N LEU A 220 -13.33 5.44 -15.43
CA LEU A 220 -11.97 5.27 -14.92
C LEU A 220 -11.37 3.91 -15.33
N ALA A 221 -12.12 2.81 -15.20
CA ALA A 221 -11.65 1.47 -15.55
C ALA A 221 -11.22 1.37 -17.02
N ARG A 222 -12.01 1.90 -17.95
CA ARG A 222 -11.63 1.92 -19.39
C ARG A 222 -10.38 2.75 -19.63
N ALA A 223 -10.27 3.92 -19.00
CA ALA A 223 -9.09 4.77 -19.14
C ALA A 223 -7.83 4.10 -18.56
N VAL A 224 -7.94 3.37 -17.45
CA VAL A 224 -6.84 2.63 -16.84
C VAL A 224 -6.44 1.42 -17.68
N ALA A 225 -7.41 0.69 -18.24
CA ALA A 225 -7.15 -0.47 -19.11
C ALA A 225 -6.39 -0.12 -20.39
N ALA A 226 -6.47 1.14 -20.85
CA ALA A 226 -5.75 1.62 -22.03
C ALA A 226 -4.28 1.99 -21.75
N LEU A 227 -3.81 1.96 -20.50
CA LEU A 227 -2.44 2.35 -20.14
C LEU A 227 -1.46 1.18 -20.35
N PRO A 228 -0.38 1.35 -21.13
CA PRO A 228 0.41 0.23 -21.65
C PRO A 228 1.25 -0.52 -20.62
N ALA A 229 1.61 0.11 -19.50
CA ALA A 229 2.42 -0.50 -18.46
C ALA A 229 1.61 -0.90 -17.21
N LEU A 230 0.29 -0.83 -17.31
CA LEU A 230 -0.63 -1.34 -16.29
C LEU A 230 -1.43 -2.50 -16.84
N ARG A 231 -1.84 -3.39 -15.93
CA ARG A 231 -2.83 -4.41 -16.21
C ARG A 231 -4.00 -4.22 -15.27
N LEU A 232 -5.12 -3.72 -15.77
CA LEU A 232 -6.34 -3.66 -14.97
C LEU A 232 -6.84 -5.08 -14.71
N ARG A 233 -6.92 -5.45 -13.43
CA ARG A 233 -7.35 -6.79 -12.98
C ARG A 233 -8.74 -6.81 -12.38
N GLY A 234 -9.21 -5.69 -11.85
CA GLY A 234 -10.59 -5.58 -11.38
C GLY A 234 -10.81 -4.45 -10.39
N LEU A 235 -11.60 -4.73 -9.35
CA LEU A 235 -12.08 -3.73 -8.42
C LEU A 235 -11.63 -4.00 -6.99
N MET A 236 -11.63 -2.95 -6.19
CA MET A 236 -11.38 -2.99 -4.75
C MET A 236 -12.39 -2.11 -4.02
N ALA A 237 -12.88 -2.57 -2.88
CA ALA A 237 -13.61 -1.71 -1.94
C ALA A 237 -13.24 -2.00 -0.48
N ILE A 238 -13.48 -1.00 0.36
CA ILE A 238 -13.42 -1.08 1.82
C ILE A 238 -14.75 -0.53 2.34
N PRO A 239 -15.76 -1.40 2.56
CA PRO A 239 -17.07 -0.97 3.05
C PRO A 239 -17.03 -0.38 4.47
N GLU A 240 -18.15 0.21 4.89
CA GLU A 240 -18.46 0.44 6.31
C GLU A 240 -18.24 -0.83 7.14
N PRO A 241 -17.69 -0.73 8.35
CA PRO A 241 -17.95 -1.73 9.37
C PRO A 241 -19.47 -1.85 9.58
N GLU A 242 -19.98 -3.05 9.43
CA GLU A 242 -21.37 -3.39 9.72
C GLU A 242 -21.36 -4.60 10.66
N THR A 243 -22.42 -4.79 11.44
CA THR A 243 -22.58 -5.92 12.37
C THR A 243 -23.66 -6.89 11.92
N ASP A 244 -24.71 -6.41 11.26
CA ASP A 244 -25.76 -7.27 10.74
C ASP A 244 -25.24 -8.16 9.59
N PRO A 245 -25.39 -9.50 9.67
CA PRO A 245 -24.84 -10.42 8.68
C PRO A 245 -25.30 -10.17 7.25
N GLU A 246 -26.56 -9.79 7.03
CA GLU A 246 -27.07 -9.54 5.67
C GLU A 246 -26.68 -8.14 5.17
N ALA A 247 -26.72 -7.12 6.05
CA ALA A 247 -26.26 -5.78 5.70
C ALA A 247 -24.76 -5.75 5.36
N LYS A 248 -23.93 -6.59 5.99
CA LYS A 248 -22.51 -6.79 5.62
C LYS A 248 -22.33 -7.23 4.16
N ARG A 249 -23.28 -8.00 3.61
CA ARG A 249 -23.18 -8.55 2.25
C ARG A 249 -23.54 -7.53 1.18
N ALA A 250 -24.46 -6.61 1.47
CA ALA A 250 -24.96 -5.62 0.52
C ALA A 250 -23.85 -4.85 -0.24
N PRO A 251 -22.83 -4.26 0.43
CA PRO A 251 -21.76 -3.55 -0.28
C PRO A 251 -20.89 -4.48 -1.15
N HIS A 252 -20.60 -5.70 -0.69
CA HIS A 252 -19.83 -6.68 -1.48
C HIS A 252 -20.61 -7.14 -2.72
N ARG A 253 -21.91 -7.39 -2.57
CA ARG A 253 -22.82 -7.72 -3.68
C ARG A 253 -22.86 -6.61 -4.72
N ALA A 254 -22.97 -5.36 -4.27
CA ALA A 254 -22.99 -4.20 -5.16
C ALA A 254 -21.67 -4.07 -5.95
N LEU A 255 -20.53 -4.32 -5.31
CA LEU A 255 -19.23 -4.32 -5.99
C LEU A 255 -19.12 -5.47 -7.01
N HIS A 256 -19.60 -6.67 -6.67
CA HIS A 256 -19.62 -7.80 -7.58
C HIS A 256 -20.51 -7.53 -8.82
N ALA A 257 -21.69 -6.96 -8.61
CA ALA A 257 -22.57 -6.56 -9.72
C ALA A 257 -21.89 -5.55 -10.67
N LEU A 258 -21.20 -4.55 -10.11
CA LEU A 258 -20.42 -3.59 -10.90
C LEU A 258 -19.28 -4.30 -11.66
N PHE A 259 -18.58 -5.24 -11.02
CA PHE A 259 -17.52 -6.02 -11.66
C PHE A 259 -18.04 -6.82 -12.87
N GLU A 260 -19.18 -7.51 -12.73
CA GLU A 260 -19.80 -8.25 -13.82
C GLU A 260 -20.30 -7.34 -14.94
N GLN A 261 -20.86 -6.16 -14.61
CA GLN A 261 -21.24 -5.15 -15.61
C GLN A 261 -20.03 -4.68 -16.43
N LEU A 262 -18.88 -4.45 -15.79
CA LEU A 262 -17.66 -4.04 -16.47
C LEU A 262 -17.10 -5.16 -17.37
N ARG A 263 -17.21 -6.42 -16.94
CA ARG A 263 -16.84 -7.59 -17.75
C ARG A 263 -17.72 -7.74 -18.97
N ALA A 264 -19.04 -7.64 -18.80
CA ALA A 264 -20.00 -7.61 -19.90
C ALA A 264 -19.75 -6.44 -20.87
N GLY A 265 -19.22 -5.32 -20.35
CA GLY A 265 -18.75 -4.16 -21.11
C GLY A 265 -17.41 -4.35 -21.84
N GLY A 266 -16.83 -5.55 -21.82
CA GLY A 266 -15.62 -5.92 -22.58
C GLY A 266 -14.30 -5.85 -21.80
N LEU A 267 -14.32 -5.52 -20.50
CA LEU A 267 -13.09 -5.51 -19.70
C LEU A 267 -12.73 -6.92 -19.20
N ALA A 268 -11.49 -7.34 -19.43
CA ALA A 268 -10.97 -8.63 -18.96
C ALA A 268 -10.58 -8.58 -17.47
N LEU A 269 -11.58 -8.53 -16.60
CA LEU A 269 -11.39 -8.48 -15.14
C LEU A 269 -11.49 -9.89 -14.52
N ASP A 270 -10.68 -10.13 -13.49
CA ASP A 270 -10.60 -11.41 -12.76
C ASP A 270 -10.43 -11.24 -11.24
N THR A 271 -10.36 -10.00 -10.74
CA THR A 271 -10.00 -9.71 -9.36
C THR A 271 -11.03 -8.84 -8.64
N LEU A 272 -11.57 -9.35 -7.53
CA LEU A 272 -12.35 -8.61 -6.55
C LEU A 272 -11.60 -8.60 -5.22
N SER A 273 -10.94 -7.48 -4.92
CA SER A 273 -10.27 -7.29 -3.64
C SER A 273 -11.25 -6.68 -2.64
N MET A 274 -11.84 -7.52 -1.79
CA MET A 274 -12.79 -7.11 -0.75
C MET A 274 -12.80 -8.12 0.39
N GLY A 275 -13.20 -7.67 1.57
CA GLY A 275 -13.16 -8.48 2.79
C GLY A 275 -11.88 -8.32 3.60
N MET A 276 -12.08 -8.21 4.90
CA MET A 276 -11.12 -8.14 6.00
C MET A 276 -11.53 -9.14 7.07
N SER A 277 -10.94 -9.07 8.28
CA SER A 277 -11.19 -10.06 9.34
C SER A 277 -12.66 -10.20 9.74
N ASP A 278 -13.44 -9.11 9.72
CA ASP A 278 -14.79 -9.06 10.32
C ASP A 278 -15.92 -9.34 9.33
N ASP A 279 -15.62 -9.29 8.03
CA ASP A 279 -16.55 -9.46 6.92
C ASP A 279 -16.03 -10.47 5.87
N LEU A 280 -15.03 -11.29 6.22
CA LEU A 280 -14.42 -12.30 5.36
C LEU A 280 -15.46 -13.21 4.72
N GLU A 281 -16.32 -13.83 5.53
CA GLU A 281 -17.33 -14.78 5.05
C GLU A 281 -18.33 -14.11 4.12
N ALA A 282 -18.78 -12.90 4.46
CA ALA A 282 -19.69 -12.12 3.64
C ALA A 282 -19.05 -11.76 2.29
N ALA A 283 -17.79 -11.32 2.29
CA ALA A 283 -17.05 -11.00 1.07
C ALA A 283 -16.84 -12.22 0.19
N VAL A 284 -16.45 -13.37 0.77
CA VAL A 284 -16.25 -14.62 0.02
C VAL A 284 -17.56 -15.13 -0.58
N ALA A 285 -18.67 -15.05 0.16
CA ALA A 285 -20.00 -15.41 -0.32
C ALA A 285 -20.47 -14.56 -1.49
N GLU A 286 -20.06 -13.29 -1.54
CA GLU A 286 -20.37 -12.36 -2.64
C GLU A 286 -19.27 -12.31 -3.72
N GLY A 287 -18.36 -13.29 -3.77
CA GLY A 287 -17.44 -13.48 -4.89
C GLY A 287 -16.07 -12.82 -4.75
N ALA A 288 -15.62 -12.46 -3.54
CA ALA A 288 -14.25 -11.97 -3.33
C ALA A 288 -13.21 -12.97 -3.89
N THR A 289 -12.17 -12.46 -4.54
CA THR A 289 -11.03 -13.27 -5.01
C THR A 289 -9.76 -12.98 -4.21
N ILE A 290 -9.70 -11.84 -3.52
CA ILE A 290 -8.64 -11.49 -2.58
C ILE A 290 -9.26 -10.96 -1.29
N VAL A 291 -8.95 -11.58 -0.15
CA VAL A 291 -9.27 -11.07 1.20
C VAL A 291 -8.01 -10.54 1.88
N ARG A 292 -8.13 -9.48 2.69
CA ARG A 292 -6.99 -8.73 3.24
C ARG A 292 -6.96 -8.84 4.76
N ILE A 293 -6.04 -9.64 5.31
CA ILE A 293 -6.03 -9.98 6.73
C ILE A 293 -4.71 -9.56 7.38
N GLY A 294 -4.77 -8.78 8.46
CA GLY A 294 -3.60 -8.30 9.20
C GLY A 294 -3.53 -8.86 10.62
N THR A 295 -4.35 -8.30 11.52
CA THR A 295 -4.35 -8.60 12.97
C THR A 295 -4.46 -10.09 13.28
N ALA A 296 -5.28 -10.85 12.54
CA ALA A 296 -5.44 -12.28 12.76
C ALA A 296 -4.19 -13.11 12.41
N ILE A 297 -3.23 -12.56 11.66
CA ILE A 297 -1.97 -13.22 11.28
C ILE A 297 -0.81 -12.75 12.17
N PHE A 298 -0.66 -11.44 12.30
CA PHE A 298 0.52 -10.85 12.95
C PHE A 298 0.30 -10.49 14.43
N GLY A 299 -0.94 -10.58 14.92
CA GLY A 299 -1.30 -10.20 16.30
C GLY A 299 -1.66 -8.72 16.44
N ALA A 300 -1.89 -8.31 17.69
CA ALA A 300 -2.12 -6.91 18.02
C ALA A 300 -0.86 -6.07 17.75
N ARG A 301 -1.07 -4.83 17.30
CA ARG A 301 0.03 -3.90 17.04
C ARG A 301 0.58 -3.40 18.37
N ASP A 302 1.90 -3.39 18.50
CA ASP A 302 2.55 -2.66 19.58
C ASP A 302 2.74 -1.21 19.10
N TYR A 303 1.95 -0.27 19.64
CA TYR A 303 2.08 1.17 19.32
C TYR A 303 3.19 1.83 20.15
N ALA A 304 4.05 1.05 20.80
CA ALA A 304 5.14 1.55 21.62
C ALA A 304 6.31 2.03 20.74
N HIS A 305 6.16 3.19 20.11
CA HIS A 305 7.26 4.04 19.63
C HIS A 305 6.91 5.52 19.78
#